data_AF-A0A9D6EM10-F1
#
_entry.id   AF-A0A9D6EM10-F1
#
_cell.length_a   1.000
_cell.length_b   1.000
_cell.length_c   1.000
_cell.angle_alpha   90.00
_cell.angle_beta   90.00
_cell.angle_gamma   90.00
#
_symmetry.space_group_name_H-M   'P 1'
#
loop_
_entity.id
_entity.type
_entity.pdbx_description
1 polymer ?
#
loop_
_entity_poly.entity_id
_entity_poly.type
_entity_poly.pdbx_seq_one_letter_code
_entity_poly.pdbx_strand_id
1 'polypeptide(L)'
;MSGTEATHLAIRLARAHTGRTRVVKLHGHFHGWHDGVVAGVNPPFEVPLSAGVPGATLDQVLLCPPNDIKAVAGLLERGDVAAVILEPAGAQAGTTPTIPGYLQELRALTARENVVLIFDEVITGFRYAPGGAQAYFGVTPDLTTLAKIVAGGLPGGAVAGKRPIMALMAHRDNPAWDRSERVAHAGTFNANPLSAAAGIATLEAVADGMVQARANKLAEELRRDLADVMKRVGAPGAVFGESSIY
;
A
#
# COMPACT_ATOMS: atom_id res chain seq x y z
N MET A 1 -2.40 8.31 -13.87
CA MET A 1 -2.35 7.83 -12.48
C MET A 1 -1.02 7.13 -12.21
N SER A 2 -0.25 7.59 -11.23
CA SER A 2 0.95 6.96 -10.67
C SER A 2 0.62 6.24 -9.34
N GLY A 3 1.60 5.59 -8.72
CA GLY A 3 1.45 5.03 -7.35
C GLY A 3 1.09 6.11 -6.31
N THR A 4 1.75 7.28 -6.37
CA THR A 4 1.43 8.44 -5.51
C THR A 4 0.00 8.92 -5.70
N GLU A 5 -0.51 8.94 -6.93
CA GLU A 5 -1.90 9.33 -7.19
C GLU A 5 -2.89 8.26 -6.71
N ALA A 6 -2.51 6.98 -6.77
CA ALA A 6 -3.34 5.88 -6.30
C ALA A 6 -3.52 5.92 -4.77
N THR A 7 -2.44 6.09 -4.00
CA THR A 7 -2.48 6.22 -2.53
C THR A 7 -3.26 7.47 -2.09
N HIS A 8 -3.07 8.59 -2.80
CA HIS A 8 -3.84 9.80 -2.57
C HIS A 8 -5.35 9.60 -2.79
N LEU A 9 -5.72 8.95 -3.89
CA LEU A 9 -7.12 8.62 -4.20
C LEU A 9 -7.72 7.64 -3.18
N ALA A 10 -6.98 6.60 -2.78
CA ALA A 10 -7.44 5.63 -1.79
C ALA A 10 -7.73 6.28 -0.43
N ILE A 11 -6.86 7.17 0.03
CA ILE A 11 -7.08 7.95 1.27
C ILE A 11 -8.30 8.85 1.13
N ARG A 12 -8.46 9.53 -0.01
CA ARG A 12 -9.63 10.38 -0.26
C ARG A 12 -10.94 9.58 -0.25
N LEU A 13 -10.95 8.40 -0.86
CA LEU A 13 -12.09 7.48 -0.85
C LEU A 13 -12.41 7.00 0.56
N ALA A 14 -11.40 6.65 1.36
CA ALA A 14 -11.61 6.22 2.73
C ALA A 14 -12.23 7.32 3.60
N ARG A 15 -11.75 8.56 3.46
CA ARG A 15 -12.32 9.74 4.16
C ARG A 15 -13.76 9.98 3.75
N ALA A 16 -14.05 9.96 2.44
CA ALA A 16 -15.41 10.13 1.94
C ALA A 16 -16.35 9.01 2.38
N HIS A 17 -15.85 7.77 2.47
CA HIS A 17 -16.65 6.61 2.91
C HIS A 17 -17.01 6.66 4.39
N THR A 18 -16.06 7.08 5.22
CA THR A 18 -16.21 7.04 6.69
C THR A 18 -16.70 8.35 7.29
N GLY A 19 -16.59 9.48 6.56
CA GLY A 19 -16.80 10.82 7.10
C GLY A 19 -15.71 11.27 8.09
N ARG A 20 -14.64 10.49 8.24
CA ARG A 20 -13.54 10.73 9.18
C ARG A 20 -12.35 11.36 8.46
N THR A 21 -11.45 12.02 9.19
CA THR A 21 -10.39 12.85 8.58
C THR A 21 -9.00 12.25 8.70
N ARG A 22 -8.70 11.54 9.79
CA ARG A 22 -7.34 11.09 10.09
C ARG A 22 -7.00 9.76 9.42
N VAL A 23 -5.71 9.55 9.16
CA VAL A 23 -5.18 8.30 8.61
C VAL A 23 -4.06 7.82 9.51
N VAL A 24 -4.05 6.54 9.86
CA VAL A 24 -2.91 5.90 10.52
C VAL A 24 -1.95 5.39 9.46
N LYS A 25 -0.67 5.76 9.59
CA LYS A 25 0.45 5.33 8.76
C LYS A 25 1.54 4.73 9.64
N LEU A 26 2.15 3.63 9.18
CA LEU A 26 3.23 2.99 9.93
C LEU A 26 4.59 3.66 9.66
N HIS A 27 5.46 3.68 10.66
CA HIS A 27 6.83 4.19 10.52
C HIS A 27 7.59 3.41 9.44
N GLY A 28 8.38 4.11 8.62
CA GLY A 28 9.18 3.51 7.56
C GLY A 28 8.41 3.24 6.26
N HIS A 29 7.08 3.16 6.30
CA HIS A 29 6.28 2.86 5.12
C HIS A 29 6.27 4.06 4.16
N PHE A 30 6.41 3.81 2.86
CA PHE A 30 6.45 4.81 1.80
C PHE A 30 5.25 4.65 0.86
N HIS A 31 4.37 5.65 0.86
CA HIS A 31 3.13 5.65 0.07
C HIS A 31 3.14 6.68 -1.06
N GLY A 32 4.35 7.02 -1.55
CA GLY A 32 4.56 8.15 -2.45
C GLY A 32 4.91 9.43 -1.70
N TRP A 33 4.83 10.55 -2.41
CA TRP A 33 5.34 11.85 -1.95
C TRP A 33 4.28 12.93 -1.83
N HIS A 34 2.99 12.58 -1.92
CA HIS A 34 1.92 13.55 -1.71
C HIS A 34 1.82 13.94 -0.23
N ASP A 35 1.40 15.17 0.05
CA ASP A 35 1.42 15.79 1.38
C ASP A 35 0.83 14.93 2.51
N GLY A 36 -0.20 14.15 2.21
CA GLY A 36 -0.90 13.30 3.18
C GLY A 36 -0.16 12.03 3.63
N VAL A 37 1.05 11.75 3.12
CA VAL A 37 1.82 10.53 3.48
C VAL A 37 3.32 10.77 3.66
N VAL A 38 3.82 12.00 3.58
CA VAL A 38 5.26 12.29 3.72
C VAL A 38 5.78 12.19 5.15
N ALA A 39 4.91 12.11 6.16
CA ALA A 39 5.29 11.96 7.56
C ALA A 39 5.75 10.52 7.88
N GLY A 40 6.73 10.35 8.78
CA GLY A 40 7.13 9.04 9.28
C GLY A 40 7.75 8.09 8.26
N VAL A 41 8.41 8.62 7.21
CA VAL A 41 9.10 7.80 6.20
C VAL A 41 10.48 7.36 6.66
N ASN A 42 11.27 8.26 7.24
CA ASN A 42 12.63 7.98 7.72
C ASN A 42 12.77 8.39 9.20
N PRO A 43 13.68 7.77 9.97
CA PRO A 43 14.01 8.24 11.31
C PRO A 43 14.74 9.60 11.26
N PRO A 44 14.53 10.50 12.23
CA PRO A 44 13.48 10.48 13.26
C PRO A 44 12.08 10.64 12.63
N PHE A 45 11.14 9.74 12.96
CA PHE A 45 9.87 9.59 12.23
C PHE A 45 8.90 10.76 12.42
N GLU A 46 9.13 11.60 13.42
CA GLU A 46 8.38 12.82 13.72
C GLU A 46 8.65 13.93 12.69
N VAL A 47 9.67 13.78 11.85
CA VAL A 47 10.06 14.75 10.83
C VAL A 47 9.54 14.30 9.45
N PRO A 48 8.84 15.17 8.70
CA PRO A 48 8.37 14.82 7.36
C PRO A 48 9.54 14.74 6.36
N LEU A 49 9.36 13.91 5.33
CA LEU A 49 10.34 13.71 4.25
C LEU A 49 10.57 14.96 3.39
N SER A 50 9.62 15.90 3.39
CA SER A 50 9.64 17.06 2.49
C SER A 50 9.25 18.34 3.24
N ALA A 51 9.89 19.44 2.84
CA ALA A 51 9.49 20.79 3.24
C ALA A 51 8.25 21.24 2.43
N GLY A 52 7.60 22.32 2.88
CA GLY A 52 6.49 22.95 2.17
C GLY A 52 5.12 22.31 2.41
N VAL A 53 5.03 21.27 3.23
CA VAL A 53 3.74 20.68 3.62
C VAL A 53 3.15 21.45 4.80
N PRO A 54 1.91 21.95 4.72
CA PRO A 54 1.26 22.64 5.82
C PRO A 54 1.11 21.74 7.06
N GLY A 55 1.31 22.30 8.25
CA GLY A 55 1.12 21.57 9.52
C GLY A 55 -0.27 20.94 9.64
N ALA A 56 -1.31 21.66 9.23
CA ALA A 56 -2.69 21.15 9.22
C ALA A 56 -2.90 19.91 8.33
N THR A 57 -2.04 19.67 7.33
CA THR A 57 -2.06 18.44 6.53
C THR A 57 -1.34 17.31 7.27
N LEU A 58 -0.20 17.60 7.90
CA LEU A 58 0.56 16.64 8.71
C LEU A 58 -0.22 16.16 9.93
N ASP A 59 -0.98 17.04 10.58
CA ASP A 59 -1.82 16.75 11.75
C ASP A 59 -2.93 15.71 11.46
N GLN A 60 -3.23 15.46 10.19
CA GLN A 60 -4.19 14.44 9.77
C GLN A 60 -3.59 13.04 9.69
N VAL A 61 -2.26 12.90 9.84
CA VAL A 61 -1.54 11.64 9.76
C VAL A 61 -1.09 11.23 11.16
N LEU A 62 -1.61 10.12 11.64
CA LEU A 62 -1.21 9.51 12.90
C LEU A 62 -0.14 8.46 12.61
N LEU A 63 1.02 8.60 13.26
CA LEU A 63 2.14 7.70 13.09
C LEU A 63 2.10 6.59 14.14
N CYS A 64 2.40 5.37 13.70
CA CYS A 64 2.42 4.18 14.54
C CYS A 64 3.68 3.35 14.26
N PRO A 65 4.33 2.76 15.28
CA PRO A 65 5.35 1.75 15.05
C PRO A 65 4.81 0.57 14.21
N PRO A 66 5.62 -0.01 13.30
CA PRO A 66 5.22 -1.22 12.59
C PRO A 66 5.10 -2.38 13.57
N ASN A 67 4.25 -3.35 13.24
CA ASN A 67 4.06 -4.57 14.03
C ASN A 67 3.52 -4.38 15.47
N ASP A 68 3.03 -3.18 15.82
CA ASP A 68 2.40 -2.91 17.12
C ASP A 68 0.88 -2.73 16.98
N ILE A 69 0.15 -3.83 17.14
CA ILE A 69 -1.32 -3.82 17.03
C ILE A 69 -1.99 -3.01 18.15
N LYS A 70 -1.37 -2.93 19.33
CA LYS A 70 -1.91 -2.20 20.49
C LYS A 70 -1.81 -0.70 20.26
N ALA A 71 -0.71 -0.24 19.69
CA ALA A 71 -0.57 1.15 19.28
C ALA A 71 -1.61 1.55 18.23
N VAL A 72 -1.87 0.71 17.22
CA VAL A 72 -2.96 0.96 16.27
C VAL A 72 -4.30 1.02 17.01
N ALA A 73 -4.62 0.05 17.86
CA ALA A 73 -5.87 0.03 18.60
C ALA A 73 -6.10 1.32 19.41
N GLY A 74 -5.10 1.79 20.15
CA GLY A 74 -5.19 3.04 20.92
C GLY A 74 -5.40 4.29 20.05
N LEU A 75 -4.85 4.32 18.82
CA LEU A 75 -5.13 5.40 17.87
C LEU A 75 -6.56 5.36 17.33
N LEU A 76 -7.15 4.17 17.19
CA LEU A 76 -8.51 4.01 16.68
C LEU A 76 -9.60 4.38 17.71
N GLU A 77 -9.30 4.31 19.02
CA GLU A 77 -10.21 4.73 20.11
C GLU A 77 -10.70 6.19 19.97
N ARG A 78 -9.94 7.01 19.23
CA ARG A 78 -10.30 8.40 18.93
C ARG A 78 -11.59 8.55 18.13
N GLY A 79 -11.98 7.52 17.37
CA GLY A 79 -13.17 7.54 16.51
C GLY A 79 -13.09 8.45 15.28
N ASP A 80 -11.96 9.15 15.06
CA ASP A 80 -11.75 10.12 13.97
C ASP A 80 -10.85 9.60 12.84
N VAL A 81 -10.51 8.30 12.86
CA VAL A 81 -9.64 7.64 11.87
C VAL A 81 -10.45 7.03 10.72
N ALA A 82 -10.19 7.49 9.51
CA ALA A 82 -10.80 7.00 8.27
C ALA A 82 -10.14 5.72 7.75
N ALA A 83 -8.81 5.64 7.84
CA ALA A 83 -8.05 4.53 7.28
C ALA A 83 -6.80 4.18 8.08
N VAL A 84 -6.38 2.92 7.95
CA VAL A 84 -5.01 2.49 8.18
C VAL A 84 -4.39 2.12 6.84
N ILE A 85 -3.26 2.71 6.49
CA ILE A 85 -2.50 2.41 5.26
C ILE A 85 -1.14 1.79 5.60
N LEU A 86 -0.78 0.72 4.88
CA LEU A 86 0.51 0.06 5.02
C LEU A 86 0.95 -0.67 3.74
N GLU A 87 2.26 -0.81 3.53
CA GLU A 87 2.87 -1.82 2.66
C GLU A 87 2.73 -3.18 3.37
N PRO A 88 2.04 -4.17 2.79
CA PRO A 88 1.73 -5.41 3.52
C PRO A 88 2.96 -6.29 3.77
N ALA A 89 3.97 -6.23 2.91
CA ALA A 89 5.25 -6.93 3.10
C ALA A 89 6.18 -6.25 4.15
N GLY A 90 5.82 -5.05 4.60
CA GLY A 90 6.62 -4.26 5.53
C GLY A 90 7.39 -3.14 4.86
N ALA A 91 7.88 -2.21 5.68
CA ALA A 91 8.51 -0.96 5.28
C ALA A 91 9.78 -1.15 4.44
N GLN A 92 10.10 -0.15 3.62
CA GLN A 92 11.38 -0.06 2.90
C GLN A 92 11.66 -1.34 2.10
N ALA A 93 10.65 -1.80 1.35
CA ALA A 93 10.69 -3.06 0.61
C ALA A 93 11.12 -4.24 1.51
N GLY A 94 10.46 -4.43 2.64
CA GLY A 94 10.69 -5.58 3.52
C GLY A 94 11.92 -5.51 4.42
N THR A 95 12.67 -4.39 4.42
CA THR A 95 13.78 -4.18 5.38
C THR A 95 13.26 -4.18 6.83
N THR A 96 12.04 -3.65 7.04
CA THR A 96 11.29 -3.86 8.28
C THR A 96 10.08 -4.74 7.97
N PRO A 97 10.20 -6.07 8.07
CA PRO A 97 9.16 -6.99 7.61
C PRO A 97 7.93 -6.94 8.50
N THR A 98 6.78 -7.24 7.90
CA THR A 98 5.54 -7.47 8.66
C THR A 98 5.61 -8.83 9.36
N ILE A 99 5.37 -8.87 10.67
CA ILE A 99 5.45 -10.14 11.42
C ILE A 99 4.24 -11.04 11.15
N PRO A 100 4.40 -12.37 11.26
CA PRO A 100 3.30 -13.32 11.13
C PRO A 100 2.12 -12.97 12.05
N GLY A 101 0.89 -13.03 11.54
CA GLY A 101 -0.34 -12.75 12.29
C GLY A 101 -0.75 -11.27 12.33
N TYR A 102 0.18 -10.33 12.13
CA TYR A 102 -0.12 -8.90 12.26
C TYR A 102 -1.20 -8.41 11.28
N LEU A 103 -1.13 -8.84 10.01
CA LEU A 103 -2.13 -8.43 9.00
C LEU A 103 -3.54 -8.95 9.32
N GLN A 104 -3.63 -10.16 9.88
CA GLN A 104 -4.90 -10.77 10.29
C GLN A 104 -5.51 -10.00 11.48
N GLU A 105 -4.70 -9.69 12.48
CA GLU A 105 -5.12 -8.88 13.63
C GLU A 105 -5.53 -7.47 13.20
N LEU A 106 -4.75 -6.83 12.33
CA LEU A 106 -5.04 -5.50 11.80
C LEU A 106 -6.34 -5.48 10.98
N ARG A 107 -6.58 -6.51 10.16
CA ARG A 107 -7.83 -6.66 9.42
C ARG A 107 -9.02 -6.83 10.36
N ALA A 108 -8.92 -7.67 11.38
CA ALA A 108 -9.98 -7.86 12.36
C ALA A 108 -10.28 -6.57 13.14
N LEU A 109 -9.23 -5.86 13.57
CA LEU A 109 -9.32 -4.58 14.26
C LEU A 109 -10.01 -3.51 13.39
N THR A 110 -9.50 -3.26 12.18
CA THR A 110 -10.07 -2.24 11.28
C THR A 110 -11.53 -2.53 10.90
N ALA A 111 -11.89 -3.81 10.71
CA ALA A 111 -13.27 -4.20 10.46
C ALA A 111 -14.19 -3.89 11.64
N ARG A 112 -13.77 -4.18 12.87
CA ARG A 112 -14.54 -3.91 14.09
C ARG A 112 -14.75 -2.41 14.32
N GLU A 113 -13.73 -1.59 14.07
CA GLU A 113 -13.77 -0.14 14.30
C GLU A 113 -14.36 0.67 13.13
N ASN A 114 -14.83 -0.01 12.08
CA ASN A 114 -15.31 0.59 10.83
C ASN A 114 -14.26 1.55 10.20
N VAL A 115 -13.01 1.10 10.17
CA VAL A 115 -11.88 1.81 9.58
C VAL A 115 -11.48 1.12 8.28
N VAL A 116 -11.20 1.89 7.24
CA VAL A 116 -10.79 1.34 5.93
C VAL A 116 -9.35 0.84 6.03
N LEU A 117 -9.13 -0.45 5.79
CA LEU A 117 -7.79 -1.00 5.63
C LEU A 117 -7.34 -0.80 4.17
N ILE A 118 -6.23 -0.12 3.97
CA ILE A 118 -5.62 0.12 2.66
C ILE A 118 -4.30 -0.65 2.59
N PHE A 119 -4.19 -1.65 1.71
CA PHE A 119 -2.89 -2.20 1.36
C PHE A 119 -2.28 -1.42 0.22
N ASP A 120 -1.06 -0.93 0.47
CA ASP A 120 -0.22 -0.39 -0.58
C ASP A 120 0.57 -1.50 -1.27
N GLU A 121 -0.03 -2.04 -2.34
CA GLU A 121 0.52 -3.11 -3.15
C GLU A 121 1.24 -2.59 -4.40
N VAL A 122 1.70 -1.34 -4.36
CA VAL A 122 2.53 -0.75 -5.44
C VAL A 122 3.81 -1.54 -5.69
N ILE A 123 4.35 -2.26 -4.69
CA ILE A 123 5.49 -3.19 -4.85
C ILE A 123 5.03 -4.65 -4.90
N THR A 124 4.14 -5.05 -4.01
CA THR A 124 3.80 -6.47 -3.78
C THR A 124 2.77 -7.02 -4.77
N GLY A 125 1.96 -6.14 -5.37
CA GLY A 125 0.90 -6.51 -6.31
C GLY A 125 1.47 -7.21 -7.54
N PHE A 126 0.93 -8.39 -7.85
CA PHE A 126 1.39 -9.30 -8.92
C PHE A 126 2.84 -9.81 -8.79
N ARG A 127 3.59 -9.37 -7.76
CA ARG A 127 4.95 -9.83 -7.47
C ARG A 127 4.97 -11.06 -6.56
N TYR A 128 4.25 -10.99 -5.45
CA TYR A 128 4.24 -12.05 -4.43
C TYR A 128 3.52 -13.31 -4.92
N ALA A 129 2.38 -13.09 -5.55
CA ALA A 129 1.53 -14.07 -6.20
C ALA A 129 0.72 -13.34 -7.29
N PRO A 130 -0.01 -14.06 -8.17
CA PRO A 130 -0.97 -13.42 -9.07
C PRO A 130 -1.97 -12.51 -8.33
N GLY A 131 -2.36 -12.89 -7.10
CA GLY A 131 -3.22 -12.09 -6.23
C GLY A 131 -2.49 -11.16 -5.24
N GLY A 132 -1.21 -10.86 -5.47
CA GLY A 132 -0.41 -9.98 -4.62
C GLY A 132 -0.15 -10.53 -3.20
N ALA A 133 0.21 -9.62 -2.29
CA ALA A 133 0.38 -9.92 -0.87
C ALA A 133 -0.95 -10.38 -0.24
N GLN A 134 -2.10 -9.94 -0.75
CA GLN A 134 -3.40 -10.41 -0.25
C GLN A 134 -3.53 -11.93 -0.34
N ALA A 135 -3.22 -12.51 -1.50
CA ALA A 135 -3.28 -13.95 -1.70
C ALA A 135 -2.17 -14.68 -0.94
N TYR A 136 -0.98 -14.07 -0.87
CA TYR A 136 0.17 -14.64 -0.16
C TYR A 136 -0.06 -14.75 1.36
N PHE A 137 -0.58 -13.71 1.99
CA PHE A 137 -0.83 -13.67 3.44
C PHE A 137 -2.26 -14.10 3.83
N GLY A 138 -3.15 -14.31 2.86
CA GLY A 138 -4.55 -14.67 3.11
C GLY A 138 -5.36 -13.55 3.77
N VAL A 139 -5.04 -12.28 3.50
CA VAL A 139 -5.72 -11.10 4.08
C VAL A 139 -6.18 -10.16 2.97
N THR A 140 -7.48 -9.85 2.93
CA THR A 140 -8.05 -8.92 1.95
C THR A 140 -8.35 -7.55 2.58
N PRO A 141 -7.76 -6.45 2.07
CA PRO A 141 -8.04 -5.08 2.53
C PRO A 141 -9.39 -4.56 1.99
N ASP A 142 -9.79 -3.37 2.43
CA ASP A 142 -10.96 -2.68 1.88
C ASP A 142 -10.63 -1.99 0.54
N LEU A 143 -9.43 -1.44 0.46
CA LEU A 143 -8.85 -0.82 -0.74
C LEU A 143 -7.42 -1.31 -0.95
N THR A 144 -7.01 -1.33 -2.22
CA THR A 144 -5.67 -1.73 -2.65
C THR A 144 -5.16 -0.73 -3.65
N THR A 145 -3.94 -0.23 -3.43
CA THR A 145 -3.24 0.63 -4.39
C THR A 145 -2.22 -0.19 -5.17
N LEU A 146 -2.20 0.00 -6.48
CA LEU A 146 -1.35 -0.75 -7.40
C LEU A 146 -0.62 0.23 -8.31
N ALA A 147 0.60 -0.13 -8.70
CA ALA A 147 1.37 0.52 -9.76
C ALA A 147 2.41 -0.49 -10.27
N LYS A 148 3.51 -0.02 -10.87
CA LYS A 148 4.63 -0.85 -11.32
C LYS A 148 4.16 -1.99 -12.24
N ILE A 149 4.09 -3.23 -11.74
CA ILE A 149 3.76 -4.42 -12.54
C ILE A 149 2.39 -4.30 -13.21
N VAL A 150 1.40 -3.70 -12.53
CA VAL A 150 0.04 -3.52 -13.09
C VAL A 150 0.02 -2.71 -14.39
N ALA A 151 1.04 -1.88 -14.61
CA ALA A 151 1.16 -1.00 -15.77
C ALA A 151 2.20 -1.51 -16.79
N GLY A 152 2.73 -2.72 -16.60
CA GLY A 152 3.64 -3.35 -17.56
C GLY A 152 4.92 -2.58 -17.85
N GLY A 153 5.46 -1.88 -16.85
CA GLY A 153 6.67 -1.07 -17.00
C GLY A 153 6.46 0.34 -17.52
N LEU A 154 5.21 0.73 -17.85
CA LEU A 154 4.85 2.10 -18.19
C LEU A 154 4.29 2.88 -16.98
N PRO A 155 4.24 4.22 -17.04
CA PRO A 155 3.59 5.01 -16.01
C PRO A 155 2.10 4.66 -15.87
N GLY A 156 1.74 4.06 -14.75
CA GLY A 156 0.37 3.67 -14.46
C GLY A 156 0.20 3.23 -13.02
N GLY A 157 -1.03 3.38 -12.53
CA GLY A 157 -1.46 2.97 -11.20
C GLY A 157 -2.96 2.70 -11.21
N ALA A 158 -3.42 1.97 -10.19
CA ALA A 158 -4.83 1.63 -10.00
C ALA A 158 -5.19 1.70 -8.51
N VAL A 159 -6.45 2.02 -8.24
CA VAL A 159 -7.07 1.76 -6.93
C VAL A 159 -8.19 0.76 -7.16
N ALA A 160 -8.16 -0.34 -6.42
CA ALA A 160 -9.18 -1.38 -6.43
C ALA A 160 -9.73 -1.54 -5.01
N GLY A 161 -10.91 -2.15 -4.88
CA GLY A 161 -11.45 -2.47 -3.57
C GLY A 161 -12.96 -2.67 -3.56
N LYS A 162 -13.54 -2.57 -2.36
CA LYS A 162 -14.96 -2.84 -2.12
C LYS A 162 -15.86 -1.90 -2.92
N ARG A 163 -16.88 -2.47 -3.57
CA ARG A 163 -17.87 -1.74 -4.38
C ARG A 163 -18.48 -0.53 -3.66
N PRO A 164 -18.91 -0.60 -2.39
CA PRO A 164 -19.48 0.57 -1.70
C PRO A 164 -18.53 1.77 -1.61
N ILE A 165 -17.22 1.53 -1.53
CA ILE A 165 -16.21 2.59 -1.46
C ILE A 165 -15.92 3.12 -2.86
N MET A 166 -15.69 2.23 -3.83
CA MET A 166 -15.41 2.63 -5.22
C MET A 166 -16.59 3.37 -5.87
N ALA A 167 -17.83 3.06 -5.48
CA ALA A 167 -19.05 3.71 -5.97
C ALA A 167 -19.16 5.20 -5.55
N LEU A 168 -18.28 5.69 -4.67
CA LEU A 168 -18.18 7.12 -4.35
C LEU A 168 -17.59 7.95 -5.51
N MET A 169 -16.97 7.31 -6.49
CA MET A 169 -16.44 7.98 -7.68
C MET A 169 -17.47 8.11 -8.81
N ALA A 170 -18.51 7.28 -8.77
CA ALA A 170 -19.48 7.15 -9.85
C ALA A 170 -20.37 8.39 -9.95
N HIS A 171 -20.73 8.74 -11.18
CA HIS A 171 -21.80 9.70 -11.44
C HIS A 171 -23.15 9.10 -11.05
N ARG A 172 -24.08 9.94 -10.58
CA ARG A 172 -25.41 9.49 -10.13
C ARG A 172 -26.56 10.31 -10.73
N ASP A 173 -26.31 11.09 -11.77
CA ASP A 173 -27.28 12.02 -12.37
C ASP A 173 -27.98 12.89 -11.33
N ASN A 174 -27.24 13.26 -10.28
CA ASN A 174 -27.70 14.08 -9.17
C ASN A 174 -26.75 15.28 -9.07
N PRO A 175 -27.22 16.49 -9.41
CA PRO A 175 -26.36 17.68 -9.46
C PRO A 175 -25.63 18.00 -8.14
N ALA A 176 -26.22 17.71 -6.98
CA ALA A 176 -25.55 17.93 -5.70
C ALA A 176 -24.43 16.91 -5.47
N TRP A 177 -24.74 15.63 -5.72
CA TRP A 177 -23.76 14.54 -5.63
C TRP A 177 -22.58 14.78 -6.58
N ASP A 178 -22.88 15.00 -7.87
CA ASP A 178 -21.88 15.09 -8.92
C ASP A 178 -20.98 16.33 -8.81
N ARG A 179 -21.47 17.38 -8.14
CA ARG A 179 -20.75 18.63 -7.90
C ARG A 179 -19.81 18.59 -6.71
N SER A 180 -20.23 18.02 -5.57
CA SER A 180 -19.47 18.18 -4.30
C SER A 180 -19.36 16.96 -3.39
N GLU A 181 -20.18 15.93 -3.55
CA GLU A 181 -20.15 14.75 -2.66
C GLU A 181 -19.37 13.58 -3.28
N ARG A 182 -19.39 13.50 -4.62
CA ARG A 182 -18.63 12.52 -5.38
C ARG A 182 -17.12 12.74 -5.20
N VAL A 183 -16.38 11.66 -5.04
CA VAL A 183 -14.92 11.70 -5.07
C VAL A 183 -14.46 11.92 -6.51
N ALA A 184 -14.09 13.15 -6.82
CA ALA A 184 -13.57 13.51 -8.12
C ALA A 184 -12.17 12.91 -8.34
N HIS A 185 -12.04 12.19 -9.45
CA HIS A 185 -10.78 11.65 -9.96
C HIS A 185 -10.69 11.97 -11.46
N ALA A 186 -9.84 12.94 -11.77
CA ALA A 186 -9.54 13.35 -13.14
C ALA A 186 -8.07 13.06 -13.45
N GLY A 187 -7.74 12.96 -14.72
CA GLY A 187 -6.36 12.82 -15.17
C GLY A 187 -6.30 12.61 -16.68
N THR A 188 -5.59 13.48 -17.38
CA THR A 188 -5.47 13.46 -18.85
C THR A 188 -4.97 12.12 -19.38
N PHE A 189 -4.06 11.48 -18.65
CA PHE A 189 -3.44 10.21 -19.06
C PHE A 189 -4.02 8.99 -18.32
N ASN A 190 -5.14 9.15 -17.61
CA ASN A 190 -5.80 8.02 -16.96
C ASN A 190 -6.27 7.03 -18.02
N ALA A 191 -5.98 5.74 -17.78
CA ALA A 191 -6.27 4.64 -18.71
C ALA A 191 -5.78 4.89 -20.15
N ASN A 192 -4.64 5.58 -20.33
CA ASN A 192 -4.09 5.78 -21.66
C ASN A 192 -3.86 4.41 -22.37
N PRO A 193 -4.18 4.29 -23.67
CA PRO A 193 -4.20 3.00 -24.35
C PRO A 193 -2.87 2.24 -24.30
N LEU A 194 -1.74 2.96 -24.36
CA LEU A 194 -0.42 2.33 -24.37
C LEU A 194 -0.10 1.66 -23.03
N SER A 195 -0.35 2.35 -21.91
CA SER A 195 -0.17 1.78 -20.56
C SER A 195 -1.16 0.65 -20.29
N ALA A 196 -2.39 0.76 -20.79
CA ALA A 196 -3.38 -0.31 -20.67
C ALA A 196 -2.95 -1.57 -21.43
N ALA A 197 -2.48 -1.43 -22.67
CA ALA A 197 -1.99 -2.55 -23.47
C ALA A 197 -0.77 -3.25 -22.83
N ALA A 198 0.19 -2.47 -22.34
CA ALA A 198 1.35 -3.01 -21.62
C ALA A 198 0.93 -3.74 -20.32
N GLY A 199 -0.01 -3.15 -19.57
CA GLY A 199 -0.59 -3.75 -18.38
C GLY A 199 -1.28 -5.09 -18.67
N ILE A 200 -2.17 -5.14 -19.68
CA ILE A 200 -2.85 -6.38 -20.10
C ILE A 200 -1.83 -7.47 -20.44
N ALA A 201 -0.89 -7.18 -21.35
CA ALA A 201 0.11 -8.17 -21.76
C ALA A 201 0.96 -8.68 -20.58
N THR A 202 1.33 -7.79 -19.65
CA THR A 202 2.09 -8.16 -18.46
C THR A 202 1.27 -9.03 -17.51
N LEU A 203 0.02 -8.65 -17.25
CA LEU A 203 -0.86 -9.38 -16.35
C LEU A 203 -1.21 -10.76 -16.91
N GLU A 204 -1.42 -10.90 -18.22
CA GLU A 204 -1.59 -12.19 -18.89
C GLU A 204 -0.34 -13.07 -18.73
N ALA A 205 0.86 -12.50 -18.92
CA ALA A 205 2.12 -13.22 -18.81
C ALA A 205 2.45 -13.72 -17.39
N VAL A 206 1.84 -13.13 -16.35
CA VAL A 206 2.09 -13.50 -14.94
C VAL A 206 0.86 -14.09 -14.25
N ALA A 207 -0.20 -14.39 -15.00
CA ALA A 207 -1.50 -14.80 -14.45
C ALA A 207 -1.45 -16.19 -13.77
N ASP A 208 -0.63 -17.10 -14.29
CA ASP A 208 -0.55 -18.49 -13.80
C ASP A 208 0.34 -18.68 -12.57
N GLY A 209 1.06 -17.63 -12.14
CA GLY A 209 1.95 -17.70 -10.98
C GLY A 209 3.33 -18.29 -11.25
N MET A 210 3.62 -18.81 -12.44
CA MET A 210 4.91 -19.46 -12.74
C MET A 210 6.07 -18.46 -12.69
N VAL A 211 5.86 -17.24 -13.17
CA VAL A 211 6.87 -16.18 -13.13
C VAL A 211 7.22 -15.79 -11.70
N GLN A 212 6.21 -15.62 -10.85
CA GLN A 212 6.37 -15.31 -9.43
C GLN A 212 7.07 -16.46 -8.71
N ALA A 213 6.64 -17.71 -8.91
CA ALA A 213 7.26 -18.88 -8.31
C ALA A 213 8.74 -19.00 -8.69
N ARG A 214 9.08 -18.78 -9.98
CA ARG A 214 10.47 -18.77 -10.45
C ARG A 214 11.27 -17.64 -9.80
N ALA A 215 10.75 -16.42 -9.78
CA ALA A 215 11.43 -15.27 -9.19
C ALA A 215 11.68 -15.46 -7.68
N ASN A 216 10.69 -16.01 -6.96
CA ASN A 216 10.79 -16.28 -5.53
C ASN A 216 11.83 -17.37 -5.24
N LYS A 217 11.86 -18.45 -6.04
CA LYS A 217 12.89 -19.49 -5.93
C LYS A 217 14.30 -18.94 -6.14
N LEU A 218 14.50 -18.14 -7.18
CA LEU A 218 15.81 -17.55 -7.47
C LEU A 218 16.27 -16.58 -6.38
N ALA A 219 15.36 -15.78 -5.84
CA ALA A 219 15.68 -14.87 -4.74
C ALA A 219 16.04 -15.64 -3.46
N GLU A 220 15.37 -16.76 -3.19
CA GLU A 220 15.69 -17.61 -2.05
C GLU A 220 17.06 -18.28 -2.18
N GLU A 221 17.38 -18.80 -3.37
CA GLU A 221 18.70 -19.33 -3.67
C GLU A 221 19.79 -18.26 -3.48
N LEU A 222 19.55 -17.04 -3.98
CA LEU A 222 20.48 -15.93 -3.81
C LEU A 222 20.69 -15.57 -2.34
N ARG A 223 19.61 -15.46 -1.54
CA ARG A 223 19.72 -15.12 -0.12
C ARG A 223 20.52 -16.16 0.66
N ARG A 224 20.23 -17.45 0.43
CA ARG A 224 20.96 -18.56 1.06
C ARG A 224 22.44 -18.53 0.68
N ASP A 225 22.75 -18.42 -0.61
CA ASP A 225 24.12 -18.50 -1.09
C ASP A 225 24.94 -17.28 -0.64
N LEU A 226 24.33 -16.09 -0.55
CA LEU A 226 24.95 -14.89 0.04
C LEU A 226 25.22 -15.08 1.54
N ALA A 227 24.27 -15.63 2.31
CA ALA A 227 24.47 -15.92 3.72
C ALA A 227 25.64 -16.90 3.94
N ASP A 228 25.77 -17.92 3.08
CA ASP A 228 26.88 -18.86 3.11
C ASP A 228 28.22 -18.21 2.76
N VAL A 229 28.26 -17.27 1.81
CA VAL A 229 29.47 -16.45 1.54
C VAL A 229 29.83 -15.64 2.78
N MET A 230 28.89 -14.90 3.36
CA MET A 230 29.13 -14.06 4.54
C MET A 230 29.71 -14.88 5.70
N LYS A 231 29.14 -16.05 5.96
CA LYS A 231 29.63 -16.98 6.98
C LYS A 231 31.06 -17.45 6.71
N ARG A 232 31.38 -17.82 5.46
CA ARG A 232 32.73 -18.30 5.08
C ARG A 232 33.81 -17.24 5.24
N VAL A 233 33.50 -15.98 4.95
CA VAL A 233 34.46 -14.87 5.03
C VAL A 233 34.47 -14.18 6.40
N GLY A 234 33.60 -14.59 7.32
CA GLY A 234 33.47 -13.97 8.64
C GLY A 234 32.91 -12.54 8.60
N ALA A 235 32.12 -12.20 7.58
CA ALA A 235 31.49 -10.88 7.48
C ALA A 235 30.28 -10.79 8.43
N PRO A 236 30.20 -9.78 9.31
CA PRO A 236 29.04 -9.59 10.18
C PRO A 236 27.82 -9.13 9.36
N GLY A 237 26.65 -9.67 9.69
CA GLY A 237 25.37 -9.23 9.12
C GLY A 237 24.38 -10.39 8.94
N ALA A 238 23.27 -10.10 8.28
CA ALA A 238 22.23 -11.07 7.95
C ALA A 238 21.71 -10.82 6.53
N VAL A 239 21.30 -11.88 5.85
CA VAL A 239 20.59 -11.82 4.58
C VAL A 239 19.18 -12.33 4.83
N PHE A 240 18.18 -11.51 4.59
CA PHE A 240 16.78 -11.84 4.82
C PHE A 240 15.92 -11.19 3.74
N GLY A 241 14.64 -11.55 3.71
CA GLY A 241 13.70 -11.07 2.72
C GLY A 241 12.59 -12.10 2.54
N GLU A 242 11.59 -11.73 1.77
CA GLU A 242 10.47 -12.60 1.44
C GLU A 242 10.16 -12.47 -0.04
N SER A 243 9.62 -13.53 -0.64
CA SER A 243 9.31 -13.52 -2.07
C SER A 243 10.56 -13.18 -2.90
N SER A 244 10.38 -12.41 -3.97
CA SER A 244 11.43 -11.86 -4.84
C SER A 244 11.90 -10.46 -4.42
N ILE A 245 11.69 -10.10 -3.14
CA ILE A 245 12.25 -8.92 -2.51
C ILE A 245 13.47 -9.35 -1.67
N TYR A 246 14.53 -8.54 -1.68
CA TYR A 246 15.83 -8.83 -1.09
C TYR A 246 16.28 -7.69 -0.19
#